data_AF-F0S5P4-F1
#
_entry.id   AF-F0S5P4-F1
#
_cell.length_a   1.000
_cell.length_b   1.000
_cell.length_c   1.000
_cell.angle_alpha   90.00
_cell.angle_beta   90.00
_cell.angle_gamma   90.00
#
_symmetry.space_group_name_H-M   'P 1'
#
loop_
_entity.id
_entity.type
_entity.pdbx_description
1 polymer ?
#
loop_
_entity_poly.entity_id
_entity_poly.type
_entity_poly.pdbx_seq_one_letter_code
_entity_poly.pdbx_strand_id
1 'polypeptide(L)'
;MRPLHYVLLVLLVFHYPSFSQCPLVKKRVYAARQETAGLGTVGNQENAVDANLSTYSHLSVVIGALNLINAKQFVEFRDNGNVKTIPANTPVTIKMGLPASLLGVLDNLTIQPFTGLNKPSIIAPWTATAAGSSYTLATVANLISAKGEVEITITPFTNYQGIWINLGSVLGVALSADIHEVYIEETDQAPSVDCNSPIDVLSGVKAGTVVGGIANATGSVTFPRNVIDNDDSSFATLDLGVQVLSNVYLTTIFKTTSIGGDQVELILQKENGGVLDLDLINGFTINAYNGSSLVKTVSSSSNLLNLQLLSGGTNDKYKLTATIDQAFDRIELSMGGLATAGLLSKLKVYEVRRIIAPPTALINTVDVNTPPIICAGNKATLTIANPQNCTGYEWFEDATLLTRVNVSSPGTTFVTPVLHANKTYYVRAIRTNTCSNASVVVPVPVVISPLPEISLGPMPEICEGSNTTSLIINAVVNNPTTYSILWDNTALSAGFSNVSEASLSPPEINITTTAIASGIYSGSIKVKNNNGCESTSQNIQIKIDKKPPIPNIQLTTNSNYTN
;
A
#
# COMPACT_ATOMS: atom_id res chain seq x y z
N MET A 1 -18.36 62.30 -28.73
CA MET A 1 -17.54 61.08 -28.91
C MET A 1 -16.47 61.06 -27.83
N ARG A 2 -16.64 60.24 -26.79
CA ARG A 2 -15.64 59.96 -25.74
C ARG A 2 -15.66 58.44 -25.53
N PRO A 3 -14.54 57.72 -25.63
CA PRO A 3 -14.56 56.28 -25.48
C PRO A 3 -14.53 55.90 -24.00
N LEU A 4 -15.51 55.09 -23.59
CA LEU A 4 -15.56 54.37 -22.32
C LEU A 4 -14.45 53.30 -22.33
N HIS A 5 -13.50 53.37 -21.42
CA HIS A 5 -12.54 52.29 -21.17
C HIS A 5 -13.24 51.22 -20.32
N TYR A 6 -13.59 50.09 -20.93
CA TYR A 6 -13.96 48.87 -20.21
C TYR A 6 -12.67 48.21 -19.71
N VAL A 7 -12.41 48.27 -18.41
CA VAL A 7 -11.40 47.47 -17.74
C VAL A 7 -11.96 46.05 -17.61
N LEU A 8 -11.46 45.15 -18.45
CA LEU A 8 -11.76 43.72 -18.39
C LEU A 8 -11.03 43.13 -17.17
N LEU A 9 -11.76 42.93 -16.07
CA LEU A 9 -11.28 42.22 -14.89
C LEU A 9 -11.17 40.73 -15.25
N VAL A 10 -9.97 40.29 -15.66
CA VAL A 10 -9.65 38.87 -15.84
C VAL A 10 -9.63 38.23 -14.45
N LEU A 11 -10.72 37.54 -14.11
CA LEU A 11 -10.78 36.66 -12.95
C LEU A 11 -9.82 35.49 -13.22
N LEU A 12 -8.59 35.57 -12.70
CA LEU A 12 -7.67 34.45 -12.62
C LEU A 12 -8.30 33.40 -11.69
N VAL A 13 -9.06 32.49 -12.29
CA VAL A 13 -9.43 31.23 -11.65
C VAL A 13 -8.13 30.44 -11.54
N PHE A 14 -7.48 30.57 -10.39
CA PHE A 14 -6.51 29.57 -9.95
C PHE A 14 -7.27 28.24 -9.96
N HIS A 15 -7.00 27.42 -10.98
CA HIS A 15 -7.26 25.99 -10.93
C HIS A 15 -6.34 25.45 -9.83
N TYR A 16 -6.80 25.55 -8.58
CA TYR A 16 -6.33 24.64 -7.56
C TYR A 16 -6.60 23.24 -8.12
N PRO A 17 -5.59 22.35 -8.19
CA PRO A 17 -5.88 20.96 -8.48
C PRO A 17 -6.95 20.55 -7.48
N SER A 18 -8.06 20.03 -8.00
CA SER A 18 -9.14 19.50 -7.20
C SER A 18 -8.48 18.52 -6.24
N PHE A 19 -8.35 18.87 -4.96
CA PHE A 19 -8.05 17.86 -3.96
C PHE A 19 -9.23 16.91 -4.03
N SER A 20 -9.03 15.76 -4.69
CA SER A 20 -9.94 14.63 -4.55
C SER A 20 -10.13 14.45 -3.05
N GLN A 21 -11.34 14.66 -2.53
CA GLN A 21 -11.61 14.52 -1.11
C GLN A 21 -11.15 13.12 -0.71
N CYS A 22 -10.20 13.04 0.21
CA CYS A 22 -9.67 11.77 0.69
C CYS A 22 -10.82 10.90 1.20
N PRO A 23 -10.76 9.56 1.01
CA PRO A 23 -11.81 8.67 1.49
C PRO A 23 -12.10 8.97 2.96
N LEU A 24 -13.33 9.41 3.23
CA LEU A 24 -13.77 9.72 4.58
C LEU A 24 -14.03 8.42 5.33
N VAL A 25 -13.67 8.41 6.60
CA VAL A 25 -14.03 7.31 7.48
C VAL A 25 -15.53 7.35 7.72
N LYS A 26 -16.20 6.20 7.56
CA LYS A 26 -17.63 6.04 7.82
C LYS A 26 -17.84 5.28 9.13
N LYS A 27 -18.82 5.66 9.93
CA LYS A 27 -19.30 4.89 11.09
C LYS A 27 -20.66 4.28 10.77
N ARG A 28 -20.88 3.04 11.20
CA ARG A 28 -22.20 2.41 11.18
C ARG A 28 -23.01 2.93 12.37
N VAL A 29 -24.21 3.43 12.10
CA VAL A 29 -25.20 3.78 13.11
C VAL A 29 -26.33 2.76 13.02
N TYR A 30 -26.39 1.88 14.01
CA TYR A 30 -27.34 0.77 14.06
C TYR A 30 -28.73 1.25 14.51
N ALA A 31 -29.76 0.56 14.03
CA ALA A 31 -31.10 0.66 14.59
C ALA A 31 -31.07 0.20 16.05
N ALA A 32 -31.93 0.79 16.88
CA ALA A 32 -31.83 0.64 18.34
C ALA A 32 -33.17 0.27 19.00
N ARG A 33 -34.21 0.06 18.20
CA ARG A 33 -35.49 -0.47 18.65
C ARG A 33 -36.06 -1.38 17.60
N GLN A 34 -36.67 -2.46 18.06
CA GLN A 34 -37.37 -3.40 17.20
C GLN A 34 -38.77 -3.68 17.72
N GLU A 35 -39.68 -4.04 16.83
CA GLU A 35 -41.03 -4.53 17.15
C GLU A 35 -41.47 -5.55 16.10
N THR A 36 -42.50 -6.34 16.40
CA THR A 36 -42.97 -7.40 15.49
C THR A 36 -44.46 -7.31 15.21
N ALA A 37 -44.88 -7.77 14.03
CA ALA A 37 -46.27 -7.96 13.68
C ALA A 37 -46.42 -9.15 12.71
N GLY A 38 -47.68 -9.49 12.41
CA GLY A 38 -48.01 -10.60 11.52
C GLY A 38 -48.38 -11.87 12.27
N LEU A 39 -48.63 -12.92 11.49
CA LEU A 39 -49.06 -14.25 11.98
C LEU A 39 -47.95 -15.30 11.91
N GLY A 40 -46.80 -14.93 11.33
CA GLY A 40 -45.56 -15.72 11.38
C GLY A 40 -44.81 -15.48 12.68
N THR A 41 -43.64 -16.08 12.79
CA THR A 41 -42.82 -15.99 14.01
C THR A 41 -41.56 -15.17 13.76
N VAL A 42 -41.17 -14.39 14.77
CA VAL A 42 -39.90 -13.67 14.84
C VAL A 42 -39.20 -14.09 16.13
N GLY A 43 -38.20 -14.96 16.01
CA GLY A 43 -37.41 -15.46 17.14
C GLY A 43 -36.21 -14.55 17.43
N ASN A 44 -35.81 -14.43 18.71
CA ASN A 44 -34.67 -13.62 19.14
C ASN A 44 -34.67 -12.19 18.59
N GLN A 45 -35.85 -11.58 18.54
CA GLN A 45 -36.11 -10.32 17.85
C GLN A 45 -35.15 -9.17 18.23
N GLU A 46 -34.71 -9.08 19.49
CA GLU A 46 -33.80 -8.04 19.99
C GLU A 46 -32.40 -8.09 19.33
N ASN A 47 -32.00 -9.25 18.83
CA ASN A 47 -30.71 -9.42 18.17
C ASN A 47 -30.60 -8.65 16.84
N ALA A 48 -31.70 -8.12 16.29
CA ALA A 48 -31.66 -7.30 15.08
C ALA A 48 -31.21 -5.84 15.33
N VAL A 49 -31.05 -5.46 16.60
CA VAL A 49 -30.75 -4.09 17.07
C VAL A 49 -29.79 -4.09 18.26
N ASP A 50 -28.99 -5.15 18.43
CA ASP A 50 -28.06 -5.30 19.56
C ASP A 50 -26.63 -4.82 19.25
N ALA A 51 -26.42 -4.33 18.02
CA ALA A 51 -25.15 -3.93 17.42
C ALA A 51 -24.11 -5.06 17.36
N ASN A 52 -24.55 -6.32 17.38
CA ASN A 52 -23.68 -7.49 17.33
C ASN A 52 -23.90 -8.29 16.04
N LEU A 53 -22.92 -8.18 15.13
CA LEU A 53 -22.96 -8.79 13.79
C LEU A 53 -22.90 -10.35 13.77
N SER A 54 -22.99 -11.05 14.92
CA SER A 54 -23.08 -12.54 14.99
C SER A 54 -24.42 -13.04 15.44
N THR A 55 -25.13 -12.25 16.21
CA THR A 55 -26.48 -12.58 16.65
C THR A 55 -27.44 -12.23 15.51
N TYR A 56 -28.61 -12.85 15.53
CA TYR A 56 -29.64 -12.57 14.53
C TYR A 56 -31.04 -12.80 15.11
N SER A 57 -31.98 -12.05 14.55
CA SER A 57 -33.41 -12.29 14.64
C SER A 57 -33.85 -13.23 13.52
N HIS A 58 -34.65 -14.25 13.85
CA HIS A 58 -35.07 -15.30 12.93
C HIS A 58 -36.53 -15.12 12.52
N LEU A 59 -36.77 -14.67 11.29
CA LEU A 59 -38.12 -14.59 10.70
C LEU A 59 -38.47 -15.94 10.10
N SER A 60 -39.65 -16.46 10.40
CA SER A 60 -40.13 -17.69 9.75
C SER A 60 -41.63 -17.73 9.54
N VAL A 61 -42.03 -18.35 8.43
CA VAL A 61 -43.42 -18.63 8.06
C VAL A 61 -43.58 -20.12 7.73
N VAL A 62 -44.66 -20.73 8.24
CA VAL A 62 -44.91 -22.18 8.13
C VAL A 62 -45.61 -22.56 6.82
N ILE A 63 -45.52 -23.84 6.46
CA ILE A 63 -46.14 -24.45 5.28
C ILE A 63 -47.67 -24.39 5.41
N GLY A 64 -48.37 -24.01 4.32
CA GLY A 64 -49.82 -24.22 4.17
C GLY A 64 -50.68 -22.96 4.20
N ALA A 65 -50.10 -21.77 4.28
CA ALA A 65 -50.83 -20.52 4.17
C ALA A 65 -50.79 -19.96 2.73
N LEU A 66 -51.96 -19.75 2.13
CA LEU A 66 -52.15 -19.19 0.78
C LEU A 66 -51.80 -17.69 0.70
N ASN A 67 -50.55 -17.31 1.00
CA ASN A 67 -50.10 -15.91 1.16
C ASN A 67 -50.82 -15.16 2.30
N LEU A 68 -51.44 -15.88 3.24
CA LEU A 68 -52.22 -15.31 4.34
C LEU A 68 -51.38 -15.03 5.61
N ILE A 69 -50.16 -15.57 5.68
CA ILE A 69 -49.27 -15.41 6.83
C ILE A 69 -48.05 -14.58 6.42
N ASN A 70 -47.65 -13.66 7.28
CA ASN A 70 -46.37 -12.98 7.19
C ASN A 70 -45.69 -12.91 8.56
N ALA A 71 -44.36 -12.97 8.57
CA ALA A 71 -43.54 -12.56 9.68
C ALA A 71 -43.01 -11.16 9.37
N LYS A 72 -43.35 -10.16 10.19
CA LYS A 72 -42.91 -8.78 10.00
C LYS A 72 -42.14 -8.29 11.21
N GLN A 73 -40.94 -7.76 10.96
CA GLN A 73 -40.13 -7.11 11.98
C GLN A 73 -39.87 -5.66 11.58
N PHE A 74 -40.19 -4.73 12.48
CA PHE A 74 -39.85 -3.32 12.40
C PHE A 74 -38.52 -3.10 13.12
N VAL A 75 -37.64 -2.29 12.54
CA VAL A 75 -36.42 -1.81 13.17
C VAL A 75 -36.31 -0.30 12.97
N GLU A 76 -36.12 0.42 14.06
CA GLU A 76 -36.21 1.88 14.16
C GLU A 76 -34.91 2.47 14.68
N PHE A 77 -34.46 3.54 14.03
CA PHE A 77 -33.29 4.30 14.46
C PHE A 77 -33.67 5.20 15.64
N ARG A 78 -32.84 5.15 16.68
CA ARG A 78 -32.98 6.03 17.84
C ARG A 78 -31.67 6.71 18.18
N ASP A 79 -31.78 7.90 18.75
CA ASP A 79 -30.68 8.64 19.34
C ASP A 79 -31.04 8.95 20.80
N ASN A 80 -30.26 8.42 21.73
CA ASN A 80 -30.51 8.50 23.18
C ASN A 80 -31.97 8.17 23.57
N GLY A 81 -32.52 7.11 22.96
CA GLY A 81 -33.90 6.66 23.21
C GLY A 81 -34.99 7.42 22.44
N ASN A 82 -34.68 8.53 21.77
CA ASN A 82 -35.64 9.27 20.95
C ASN A 82 -35.63 8.79 19.49
N VAL A 83 -36.77 8.88 18.80
CA VAL A 83 -36.86 8.50 17.38
C VAL A 83 -35.97 9.41 16.54
N LYS A 84 -35.08 8.80 15.75
CA LYS A 84 -34.18 9.51 14.83
C LYS A 84 -34.79 9.51 13.43
N THR A 85 -35.03 10.70 12.88
CA THR A 85 -35.49 10.83 11.48
C THR A 85 -34.27 10.91 10.56
N ILE A 86 -34.21 9.98 9.61
CA ILE A 86 -33.17 9.89 8.60
C ILE A 86 -33.63 10.65 7.34
N PRO A 87 -32.80 11.55 6.79
CA PRO A 87 -33.13 12.30 5.57
C PRO A 87 -33.31 11.40 4.35
N ALA A 88 -34.16 11.83 3.42
CA ALA A 88 -34.26 11.26 2.08
C ALA A 88 -32.88 11.15 1.40
N ASN A 89 -32.74 10.14 0.54
CA ASN A 89 -31.51 9.77 -0.17
C ASN A 89 -30.36 9.27 0.72
N THR A 90 -30.64 8.95 1.99
CA THR A 90 -29.67 8.30 2.88
C THR A 90 -29.80 6.78 2.77
N PRO A 91 -28.76 6.06 2.29
CA PRO A 91 -28.81 4.60 2.21
C PRO A 91 -28.95 3.94 3.58
N VAL A 92 -29.79 2.91 3.65
CA VAL A 92 -29.87 1.98 4.79
C VAL A 92 -29.48 0.60 4.32
N THR A 93 -28.63 -0.07 5.11
CA THR A 93 -28.11 -1.40 4.83
C THR A 93 -28.60 -2.39 5.87
N ILE A 94 -28.98 -3.57 5.40
CA ILE A 94 -29.40 -4.70 6.22
C ILE A 94 -28.41 -5.83 6.01
N LYS A 95 -27.81 -6.33 7.08
CA LYS A 95 -27.08 -7.60 7.05
C LYS A 95 -28.07 -8.73 7.30
N MET A 96 -28.21 -9.64 6.32
CA MET A 96 -29.15 -10.76 6.38
C MET A 96 -28.47 -12.10 6.11
N GLY A 97 -28.91 -13.14 6.81
CA GLY A 97 -28.67 -14.54 6.45
C GLY A 97 -29.83 -15.09 5.63
N LEU A 98 -29.54 -15.58 4.43
CA LEU A 98 -30.55 -16.11 3.51
C LEU A 98 -30.36 -17.62 3.29
N PRO A 99 -31.37 -18.46 3.60
CA PRO A 99 -31.34 -19.88 3.27
C PRO A 99 -31.59 -20.11 1.78
N ALA A 100 -31.19 -21.28 1.28
CA ALA A 100 -31.39 -21.65 -0.13
C ALA A 100 -32.87 -21.69 -0.55
N SER A 101 -33.80 -21.95 0.39
CA SER A 101 -35.25 -22.00 0.12
C SER A 101 -35.82 -20.64 -0.30
N LEU A 102 -35.21 -19.54 0.14
CA LEU A 102 -35.69 -18.19 -0.17
C LEU A 102 -35.27 -17.71 -1.57
N LEU A 103 -34.24 -18.34 -2.15
CA LEU A 103 -33.67 -17.95 -3.46
C LEU A 103 -34.61 -18.18 -4.64
N GLY A 104 -35.57 -19.11 -4.50
CA GLY A 104 -36.59 -19.36 -5.52
C GLY A 104 -37.87 -18.50 -5.36
N VAL A 105 -37.96 -17.70 -4.30
CA VAL A 105 -39.22 -17.07 -3.85
C VAL A 105 -38.96 -15.63 -3.34
N LEU A 106 -38.15 -14.88 -4.09
CA LEU A 106 -37.61 -13.58 -3.67
C LEU A 106 -38.66 -12.46 -3.56
N ASP A 107 -39.80 -12.59 -4.23
CA ASP A 107 -40.89 -11.60 -4.19
C ASP A 107 -41.57 -11.53 -2.82
N ASN A 108 -41.41 -12.56 -2.00
CA ASN A 108 -42.05 -12.69 -0.70
C ASN A 108 -41.26 -12.05 0.44
N LEU A 109 -40.02 -11.64 0.21
CA LEU A 109 -39.23 -10.85 1.16
C LEU A 109 -39.21 -9.39 0.71
N THR A 110 -39.89 -8.53 1.47
CA THR A 110 -39.99 -7.09 1.16
C THR A 110 -39.42 -6.24 2.29
N ILE A 111 -38.82 -5.12 1.88
CA ILE A 111 -38.25 -4.11 2.77
C ILE A 111 -38.97 -2.80 2.47
N GLN A 112 -39.51 -2.17 3.50
CA GLN A 112 -40.25 -0.91 3.35
C GLN A 112 -39.79 0.10 4.41
N PRO A 113 -39.27 1.26 4.00
CA PRO A 113 -39.00 2.36 4.91
C PRO A 113 -40.30 2.89 5.51
N PHE A 114 -40.23 3.38 6.75
CA PHE A 114 -41.41 3.85 7.47
C PHE A 114 -41.18 5.09 8.32
N THR A 115 -42.29 5.71 8.73
CA THR A 115 -42.37 6.70 9.82
C THR A 115 -43.53 6.37 10.76
N GLY A 116 -43.49 6.92 11.97
CA GLY A 116 -44.61 6.88 12.92
C GLY A 116 -44.93 5.48 13.42
N LEU A 117 -43.93 4.71 13.85
CA LEU A 117 -44.16 3.39 14.46
C LEU A 117 -44.95 3.55 15.77
N ASN A 118 -46.14 2.97 15.81
CA ASN A 118 -47.07 3.11 16.92
C ASN A 118 -47.81 1.79 17.19
N LYS A 119 -48.28 1.64 18.44
CA LYS A 119 -49.18 0.57 18.84
C LYS A 119 -50.55 1.19 19.15
N PRO A 120 -51.55 1.09 18.24
CA PRO A 120 -52.81 1.80 18.37
C PRO A 120 -53.61 1.44 19.65
N SER A 121 -53.47 0.20 20.13
CA SER A 121 -54.05 -0.28 21.38
C SER A 121 -53.27 -1.49 21.90
N ILE A 122 -53.50 -1.90 23.15
CA ILE A 122 -52.81 -3.05 23.77
C ILE A 122 -52.96 -4.36 22.99
N ILE A 123 -54.10 -4.56 22.30
CA ILE A 123 -54.44 -5.76 21.52
C ILE A 123 -54.19 -5.60 20.01
N ALA A 124 -53.93 -4.39 19.53
CA ALA A 124 -53.63 -4.16 18.12
C ALA A 124 -52.17 -4.55 17.81
N PRO A 125 -51.89 -5.07 16.60
CA PRO A 125 -50.52 -5.25 16.14
C PRO A 125 -49.82 -3.90 16.01
N TRP A 126 -48.48 -3.93 16.03
CA TRP A 126 -47.68 -2.75 15.69
C TRP A 126 -47.94 -2.31 14.25
N THR A 127 -48.03 -1.00 14.06
CA THR A 127 -48.26 -0.37 12.77
C THR A 127 -47.28 0.77 12.54
N ALA A 128 -46.97 1.05 11.28
CA ALA A 128 -46.20 2.23 10.89
C ALA A 128 -46.70 2.73 9.53
N THR A 129 -46.39 3.98 9.21
CA THR A 129 -46.75 4.60 7.93
C THR A 129 -45.63 4.38 6.93
N ALA A 130 -45.94 3.81 5.75
CA ALA A 130 -44.96 3.62 4.69
C ALA A 130 -44.35 4.95 4.25
N ALA A 131 -43.02 4.99 4.18
CA ALA A 131 -42.25 6.13 3.67
C ALA A 131 -41.63 5.73 2.32
N GLY A 132 -42.23 6.20 1.23
CA GLY A 132 -41.78 5.88 -0.13
C GLY A 132 -42.15 4.46 -0.55
N SER A 133 -41.45 3.95 -1.57
CA SER A 133 -41.73 2.65 -2.19
C SER A 133 -41.18 1.47 -1.38
N SER A 134 -41.81 0.30 -1.55
CA SER A 134 -41.29 -0.97 -1.07
C SER A 134 -40.21 -1.48 -2.02
N TYR A 135 -39.23 -2.16 -1.46
CA TYR A 135 -38.15 -2.84 -2.16
C TYR A 135 -38.36 -4.35 -2.03
N THR A 136 -38.29 -5.09 -3.12
CA THR A 136 -38.25 -6.56 -3.11
C THR A 136 -36.84 -7.03 -3.42
N LEU A 137 -36.46 -8.22 -2.97
CA LEU A 137 -35.15 -8.77 -3.34
C LEU A 137 -34.97 -8.90 -4.87
N ALA A 138 -36.06 -9.12 -5.61
CA ALA A 138 -36.06 -9.13 -7.08
C ALA A 138 -35.76 -7.75 -7.70
N THR A 139 -36.10 -6.65 -7.03
CA THR A 139 -35.68 -5.30 -7.48
C THR A 139 -34.25 -4.96 -7.10
N VAL A 140 -33.64 -5.72 -6.17
CA VAL A 140 -32.23 -5.64 -5.79
C VAL A 140 -31.39 -6.74 -6.51
N ALA A 141 -31.94 -7.29 -7.60
CA ALA A 141 -31.67 -8.58 -8.25
C ALA A 141 -30.23 -8.95 -8.65
N ASN A 142 -29.25 -8.05 -8.59
CA ASN A 142 -27.89 -8.42 -9.01
C ASN A 142 -27.07 -9.12 -7.90
N LEU A 143 -27.60 -9.27 -6.68
CA LEU A 143 -26.82 -9.71 -5.52
C LEU A 143 -27.00 -11.17 -5.07
N ILE A 144 -28.09 -11.87 -5.38
CA ILE A 144 -28.47 -13.04 -4.55
C ILE A 144 -28.70 -14.30 -5.38
N SER A 145 -27.61 -14.86 -5.90
CA SER A 145 -27.50 -16.29 -6.26
C SER A 145 -26.77 -17.08 -5.17
N ALA A 146 -26.90 -16.66 -3.90
CA ALA A 146 -26.06 -17.10 -2.79
C ALA A 146 -26.89 -17.47 -1.56
N LYS A 147 -26.54 -18.59 -0.91
CA LYS A 147 -27.00 -19.00 0.42
C LYS A 147 -25.96 -18.50 1.42
N GLY A 148 -26.39 -17.82 2.47
CA GLY A 148 -25.49 -17.28 3.49
C GLY A 148 -25.74 -15.81 3.75
N GLU A 149 -24.72 -15.11 4.24
CA GLU A 149 -24.81 -13.72 4.64
C GLU A 149 -24.63 -12.77 3.44
N VAL A 150 -25.44 -11.71 3.42
CA VAL A 150 -25.47 -10.66 2.41
C VAL A 150 -25.79 -9.32 3.06
N GLU A 151 -25.24 -8.23 2.50
CA GLU A 151 -25.69 -6.88 2.78
C GLU A 151 -26.61 -6.38 1.67
N ILE A 152 -27.82 -5.96 2.04
CA ILE A 152 -28.80 -5.38 1.15
C ILE A 152 -28.89 -3.89 1.48
N THR A 153 -28.51 -3.04 0.53
CA THR A 153 -28.60 -1.58 0.69
C THR A 153 -29.74 -1.05 -0.17
N ILE A 154 -30.63 -0.28 0.44
CA ILE A 154 -31.68 0.48 -0.25
C ILE A 154 -31.49 1.98 0.01
N THR A 155 -31.92 2.81 -0.93
CA THR A 155 -31.84 4.27 -0.81
C THR A 155 -33.23 4.88 -0.92
N PRO A 156 -33.91 5.12 0.21
CA PRO A 156 -35.24 5.74 0.23
C PRO A 156 -35.22 7.18 -0.27
N PHE A 157 -36.17 7.56 -1.12
CA PHE A 157 -36.31 8.94 -1.63
C PHE A 157 -37.11 9.87 -0.70
N THR A 158 -37.57 9.35 0.43
CA THR A 158 -38.33 10.10 1.45
C THR A 158 -37.66 9.96 2.79
N ASN A 159 -37.87 10.92 3.69
CA ASN A 159 -37.43 10.80 5.08
C ASN A 159 -38.06 9.55 5.72
N TYR A 160 -37.30 8.85 6.53
CA TYR A 160 -37.74 7.63 7.22
C TYR A 160 -37.19 7.59 8.64
N GLN A 161 -37.74 6.74 9.49
CA GLN A 161 -37.33 6.54 10.89
C GLN A 161 -36.83 5.11 11.13
N GLY A 162 -37.11 4.21 10.19
CA GLY A 162 -36.75 2.80 10.25
C GLY A 162 -37.20 2.09 8.98
N ILE A 163 -37.04 0.78 8.98
CA ILE A 163 -37.55 -0.11 7.94
C ILE A 163 -38.29 -1.27 8.59
N TRP A 164 -39.29 -1.82 7.91
CA TRP A 164 -39.79 -3.14 8.26
C TRP A 164 -39.42 -4.14 7.20
N ILE A 165 -39.03 -5.31 7.66
CA ILE A 165 -38.74 -6.48 6.84
C ILE A 165 -39.95 -7.40 6.97
N ASN A 166 -40.54 -7.77 5.84
CA ASN A 166 -41.73 -8.60 5.79
C ASN A 166 -41.46 -9.84 4.95
N LEU A 167 -41.56 -11.01 5.59
CA LEU A 167 -41.48 -12.31 4.94
C LEU A 167 -42.88 -12.90 4.82
N GLY A 168 -43.42 -12.96 3.60
CA GLY A 168 -44.71 -13.56 3.29
C GLY A 168 -44.61 -15.08 3.03
N SER A 169 -45.61 -15.84 3.45
CA SER A 169 -45.71 -17.27 3.14
C SER A 169 -45.97 -17.51 1.65
N VAL A 170 -45.48 -18.62 1.10
CA VAL A 170 -45.93 -19.19 -0.18
C VAL A 170 -46.50 -20.58 0.05
N LEU A 171 -47.45 -20.98 -0.79
CA LEU A 171 -48.09 -22.28 -0.67
C LEU A 171 -47.04 -23.40 -0.78
N GLY A 172 -47.01 -24.29 0.22
CA GLY A 172 -46.18 -25.50 0.19
C GLY A 172 -44.71 -25.34 0.59
N VAL A 173 -44.25 -24.13 0.96
CA VAL A 173 -42.84 -23.88 1.28
C VAL A 173 -42.70 -23.13 2.60
N ALA A 174 -41.91 -23.67 3.53
CA ALA A 174 -41.46 -22.92 4.71
C ALA A 174 -40.35 -21.97 4.29
N LEU A 175 -40.49 -20.70 4.66
CA LEU A 175 -39.47 -19.69 4.39
C LEU A 175 -38.95 -19.14 5.71
N SER A 176 -37.66 -18.84 5.73
CA SER A 176 -37.02 -18.13 6.83
C SER A 176 -35.99 -17.14 6.32
N ALA A 177 -35.67 -16.15 7.13
CA ALA A 177 -34.57 -15.22 6.92
C ALA A 177 -34.02 -14.76 8.26
N ASP A 178 -32.71 -14.59 8.33
CA ASP A 178 -32.03 -14.10 9.52
C ASP A 178 -31.69 -12.62 9.32
N ILE A 179 -32.06 -11.77 10.28
CA ILE A 179 -31.71 -10.35 10.30
C ILE A 179 -30.65 -10.18 11.38
N HIS A 180 -29.41 -9.90 10.99
CA HIS A 180 -28.34 -9.62 11.93
C HIS A 180 -28.45 -8.19 12.41
N GLU A 181 -28.35 -7.23 11.50
CA GLU A 181 -28.30 -5.82 11.86
C GLU A 181 -28.86 -4.93 10.75
N VAL A 182 -29.34 -3.77 11.15
CA VAL A 182 -29.77 -2.70 10.23
C VAL A 182 -29.07 -1.41 10.61
N TYR A 183 -28.36 -0.82 9.65
CA TYR A 183 -27.56 0.37 9.90
C TYR A 183 -27.59 1.35 8.75
N ILE A 184 -27.30 2.61 9.07
CA ILE A 184 -26.91 3.65 8.12
C ILE A 184 -25.43 3.94 8.28
N GLU A 185 -24.82 4.51 7.26
CA GLU A 185 -23.44 5.01 7.34
C GLU A 185 -23.44 6.54 7.48
N GLU A 186 -22.69 7.03 8.45
CA GLU A 186 -22.44 8.46 8.63
C GLU A 186 -20.93 8.72 8.58
N THR A 187 -20.52 9.94 8.23
CA THR A 187 -19.12 10.33 8.34
C THR A 187 -18.68 10.31 9.81
N ASP A 188 -17.57 9.61 10.07
CA ASP A 188 -16.92 9.57 11.37
C ASP A 188 -15.85 10.66 11.46
N GLN A 189 -15.87 11.43 12.54
CA GLN A 189 -14.86 12.47 12.84
C GLN A 189 -13.90 12.00 13.95
N ALA A 190 -13.89 10.70 14.29
CA ALA A 190 -12.96 10.14 15.26
C ALA A 190 -11.50 10.45 14.87
N PRO A 191 -10.65 10.86 15.84
CA PRO A 191 -9.32 11.38 15.56
C PRO A 191 -8.30 10.32 15.10
N SER A 192 -8.60 9.03 15.27
CA SER A 192 -7.71 7.93 14.92
C SER A 192 -8.50 6.63 14.80
N VAL A 193 -8.47 6.02 13.62
CA VAL A 193 -9.19 4.76 13.31
C VAL A 193 -8.22 3.79 12.66
N ASP A 194 -8.30 2.52 13.02
CA ASP A 194 -7.65 1.44 12.27
C ASP A 194 -8.45 1.16 11.00
N CYS A 195 -7.88 1.56 9.87
CA CYS A 195 -8.46 1.38 8.55
C CYS A 195 -7.95 0.10 7.88
N ASN A 196 -6.94 -0.56 8.42
CA ASN A 196 -6.38 -1.79 7.86
C ASN A 196 -7.19 -3.02 8.29
N SER A 197 -7.88 -2.93 9.43
CA SER A 197 -8.73 -4.00 9.94
C SER A 197 -10.14 -3.94 9.32
N PRO A 198 -10.69 -5.06 8.84
CA PRO A 198 -12.09 -5.12 8.43
C PRO A 198 -13.02 -4.99 9.65
N ILE A 199 -14.23 -4.50 9.41
CA ILE A 199 -15.26 -4.28 10.44
C ILE A 199 -16.37 -5.32 10.42
N ASP A 200 -16.47 -6.10 9.36
CA ASP A 200 -17.49 -7.12 9.18
C ASP A 200 -17.01 -8.19 8.20
N VAL A 201 -17.70 -9.34 8.26
CA VAL A 201 -17.51 -10.46 7.35
C VAL A 201 -18.88 -10.96 6.90
N LEU A 202 -18.99 -11.26 5.62
CA LEU A 202 -20.09 -12.00 5.01
C LEU A 202 -19.56 -13.35 4.57
N SER A 203 -20.36 -14.40 4.67
CA SER A 203 -19.92 -15.72 4.23
C SER A 203 -21.07 -16.57 3.73
N GLY A 204 -20.78 -17.51 2.85
CA GLY A 204 -21.81 -18.37 2.29
C GLY A 204 -21.34 -19.18 1.10
N VAL A 205 -22.32 -19.60 0.30
CA VAL A 205 -22.13 -20.37 -0.91
C VAL A 205 -22.91 -19.74 -2.05
N LYS A 206 -22.23 -19.41 -3.13
CA LYS A 206 -22.81 -18.94 -4.40
C LYS A 206 -23.05 -20.11 -5.33
N ALA A 207 -24.14 -20.08 -6.07
CA ALA A 207 -24.33 -20.95 -7.22
C ALA A 207 -23.20 -20.69 -8.23
N GLY A 208 -22.70 -21.75 -8.88
CA GLY A 208 -21.92 -21.60 -10.10
C GLY A 208 -22.80 -21.20 -11.29
N THR A 209 -22.31 -21.42 -12.50
CA THR A 209 -22.99 -21.11 -13.77
C THR A 209 -24.25 -21.94 -14.06
N VAL A 210 -24.60 -22.91 -13.22
CA VAL A 210 -25.79 -23.75 -13.38
C VAL A 210 -26.93 -23.24 -12.50
N VAL A 211 -27.98 -22.72 -13.16
CA VAL A 211 -29.24 -22.31 -12.54
C VAL A 211 -29.86 -23.48 -11.77
N GLY A 212 -30.11 -23.31 -10.46
CA GLY A 212 -30.69 -24.34 -9.58
C GLY A 212 -29.70 -25.18 -8.77
N GLY A 213 -28.39 -25.02 -8.98
CA GLY A 213 -27.36 -25.84 -8.31
C GLY A 213 -27.18 -25.60 -6.80
N ILE A 214 -27.71 -24.51 -6.25
CA ILE A 214 -27.45 -24.10 -4.86
C ILE A 214 -28.21 -24.92 -3.82
N ALA A 215 -29.37 -25.50 -4.17
CA ALA A 215 -30.17 -26.29 -3.23
C ALA A 215 -29.42 -27.53 -2.72
N ASN A 216 -28.49 -28.05 -3.52
CA ASN A 216 -27.67 -29.20 -3.16
C ASN A 216 -26.25 -28.81 -2.71
N ALA A 217 -25.91 -27.52 -2.69
CA ALA A 217 -24.56 -27.10 -2.34
C ALA A 217 -24.25 -27.43 -0.86
N THR A 218 -23.21 -28.24 -0.66
CA THR A 218 -22.75 -28.70 0.66
C THR A 218 -21.64 -27.84 1.24
N GLY A 219 -21.16 -26.85 0.48
CA GLY A 219 -20.11 -25.96 0.93
C GLY A 219 -20.54 -25.17 2.17
N SER A 220 -19.56 -24.74 2.96
CA SER A 220 -19.81 -23.96 4.17
C SER A 220 -18.60 -23.12 4.55
N VAL A 221 -18.88 -22.10 5.37
CA VAL A 221 -17.85 -21.38 6.12
C VAL A 221 -18.17 -21.54 7.60
N THR A 222 -17.18 -21.97 8.39
CA THR A 222 -17.31 -22.08 9.85
C THR A 222 -16.48 -21.00 10.52
N PHE A 223 -17.04 -20.43 11.60
CA PHE A 223 -16.44 -19.32 12.36
C PHE A 223 -15.90 -18.17 11.48
N PRO A 224 -16.68 -17.65 10.51
CA PRO A 224 -16.20 -16.65 9.53
C PRO A 224 -15.58 -15.41 10.19
N ARG A 225 -16.05 -15.06 11.37
CA ARG A 225 -15.64 -13.89 12.15
C ARG A 225 -14.24 -13.94 12.73
N ASN A 226 -13.65 -15.14 12.83
CA ASN A 226 -12.29 -15.29 13.34
C ASN A 226 -11.26 -14.63 12.42
N VAL A 227 -11.57 -14.39 11.14
CA VAL A 227 -10.63 -13.70 10.22
C VAL A 227 -10.40 -12.22 10.52
N ILE A 228 -11.20 -11.64 11.42
CA ILE A 228 -11.20 -10.20 11.75
C ILE A 228 -11.12 -9.94 13.26
N ASP A 229 -10.81 -10.95 14.07
CA ASP A 229 -10.82 -10.85 15.53
C ASP A 229 -9.46 -10.44 16.14
N ASN A 230 -8.43 -10.29 15.30
CA ASN A 230 -7.07 -9.93 15.71
C ASN A 230 -6.43 -10.99 16.64
N ASP A 231 -6.88 -12.24 16.56
CA ASP A 231 -6.30 -13.41 17.24
C ASP A 231 -5.62 -14.32 16.22
N ASP A 232 -4.30 -14.54 16.38
CA ASP A 232 -3.53 -15.36 15.44
C ASP A 232 -3.74 -16.86 15.64
N SER A 233 -4.51 -17.27 16.65
CA SER A 233 -4.80 -18.67 16.99
C SER A 233 -6.18 -19.15 16.54
N SER A 234 -7.11 -18.23 16.27
CA SER A 234 -8.45 -18.52 15.77
C SER A 234 -8.45 -18.50 14.23
N PHE A 235 -9.36 -19.24 13.61
CA PHE A 235 -9.49 -19.25 12.14
C PHE A 235 -10.92 -19.50 11.69
N ALA A 236 -11.25 -19.01 10.51
CA ALA A 236 -12.39 -19.49 9.73
C ALA A 236 -11.97 -20.67 8.86
N THR A 237 -12.89 -21.61 8.62
CA THR A 237 -12.66 -22.69 7.65
C THR A 237 -13.61 -22.53 6.47
N LEU A 238 -13.06 -22.35 5.27
CA LEU A 238 -13.80 -22.46 4.02
C LEU A 238 -13.76 -23.93 3.59
N ASP A 239 -14.93 -24.54 3.40
CA ASP A 239 -15.08 -25.96 3.05
C ASP A 239 -16.00 -26.12 1.83
N LEU A 240 -15.47 -26.61 0.72
CA LEU A 240 -16.23 -26.85 -0.52
C LEU A 240 -17.25 -27.99 -0.39
N GLY A 241 -17.08 -28.87 0.59
CA GLY A 241 -17.87 -30.10 0.71
C GLY A 241 -17.66 -31.05 -0.47
N VAL A 242 -18.71 -31.80 -0.84
CA VAL A 242 -18.65 -32.93 -1.77
C VAL A 242 -19.03 -32.54 -3.21
N GLN A 243 -19.41 -31.28 -3.48
CA GLN A 243 -19.82 -30.80 -4.79
C GLN A 243 -18.95 -29.66 -5.31
N VAL A 244 -18.57 -29.72 -6.58
CA VAL A 244 -17.52 -28.84 -7.15
C VAL A 244 -18.10 -27.62 -7.89
N LEU A 245 -19.41 -27.59 -8.17
CA LEU A 245 -19.99 -26.56 -9.04
C LEU A 245 -20.34 -25.23 -8.33
N SER A 246 -20.37 -25.20 -7.01
CA SER A 246 -20.64 -23.97 -6.23
C SER A 246 -19.35 -23.27 -5.80
N ASN A 247 -19.46 -21.98 -5.48
CA ASN A 247 -18.35 -21.22 -4.91
C ASN A 247 -18.61 -20.93 -3.44
N VAL A 248 -17.72 -21.35 -2.55
CA VAL A 248 -17.74 -20.94 -1.13
C VAL A 248 -17.02 -19.61 -1.04
N TYR A 249 -17.63 -18.64 -0.36
CA TYR A 249 -17.06 -17.30 -0.24
C TYR A 249 -17.00 -16.82 1.20
N LEU A 250 -15.99 -15.99 1.48
CA LEU A 250 -15.83 -15.20 2.69
C LEU A 250 -15.43 -13.79 2.28
N THR A 251 -16.24 -12.80 2.60
CA THR A 251 -16.07 -11.40 2.19
C THR A 251 -15.88 -10.51 3.41
N THR A 252 -14.70 -9.96 3.56
CA THR A 252 -14.40 -8.93 4.57
C THR A 252 -14.76 -7.54 4.07
N ILE A 253 -15.24 -6.68 4.96
CA ILE A 253 -15.68 -5.31 4.65
C ILE A 253 -14.87 -4.32 5.47
N PHE A 254 -14.33 -3.29 4.82
CA PHE A 254 -13.50 -2.26 5.44
C PHE A 254 -14.29 -0.97 5.69
N LYS A 255 -13.90 -0.24 6.73
CA LYS A 255 -14.54 1.03 7.13
C LYS A 255 -14.34 2.18 6.14
N THR A 256 -13.34 2.05 5.26
CA THR A 256 -12.97 3.04 4.24
C THR A 256 -12.66 2.37 2.93
N THR A 257 -12.95 3.06 1.83
CA THR A 257 -12.42 2.70 0.51
C THR A 257 -10.89 2.88 0.51
N SER A 258 -10.19 1.89 -0.03
CA SER A 258 -8.74 1.89 -0.22
C SER A 258 -8.31 2.84 -1.33
N ILE A 259 -7.00 2.97 -1.52
CA ILE A 259 -6.42 3.65 -2.67
C ILE A 259 -5.81 2.59 -3.59
N GLY A 260 -5.89 2.81 -4.91
CA GLY A 260 -5.26 1.92 -5.88
C GLY A 260 -3.76 1.74 -5.60
N GLY A 261 -3.30 0.49 -5.64
CA GLY A 261 -1.97 0.05 -5.24
C GLY A 261 -1.90 -0.55 -3.85
N ASP A 262 -2.94 -0.39 -3.02
CA ASP A 262 -3.01 -1.03 -1.71
C ASP A 262 -3.02 -2.56 -1.82
N GLN A 263 -2.51 -3.18 -0.78
CA GLN A 263 -2.36 -4.62 -0.70
C GLN A 263 -3.39 -5.23 0.24
N VAL A 264 -3.66 -6.50 0.02
CA VAL A 264 -4.39 -7.37 0.94
C VAL A 264 -3.42 -8.40 1.46
N GLU A 265 -3.42 -8.61 2.77
CA GLU A 265 -2.66 -9.65 3.43
C GLU A 265 -3.62 -10.69 4.02
N LEU A 266 -3.31 -11.96 3.77
CA LEU A 266 -4.06 -13.11 4.25
C LEU A 266 -3.11 -14.05 4.98
N ILE A 267 -3.53 -14.56 6.14
CA ILE A 267 -2.83 -15.66 6.81
C ILE A 267 -3.62 -16.94 6.58
N LEU A 268 -3.02 -17.88 5.85
CA LEU A 268 -3.66 -19.09 5.37
C LEU A 268 -2.96 -20.34 5.91
N GLN A 269 -3.72 -21.41 6.09
CA GLN A 269 -3.18 -22.73 6.40
C GLN A 269 -4.01 -23.83 5.73
N LYS A 270 -3.32 -24.87 5.27
CA LYS A 270 -3.95 -26.11 4.83
C LYS A 270 -4.46 -26.93 6.03
N GLU A 271 -5.70 -27.42 5.97
CA GLU A 271 -6.36 -28.15 7.08
C GLU A 271 -5.54 -29.33 7.62
N ASN A 272 -4.93 -30.13 6.73
CA ASN A 272 -4.20 -31.35 7.08
C ASN A 272 -2.67 -31.20 7.02
N GLY A 273 -2.16 -29.97 7.05
CA GLY A 273 -0.72 -29.69 6.98
C GLY A 273 -0.07 -29.97 5.62
N GLY A 274 1.25 -29.83 5.59
CA GLY A 274 2.08 -29.88 4.39
C GLY A 274 2.08 -28.56 3.61
N VAL A 275 2.80 -28.55 2.49
CA VAL A 275 2.98 -27.31 1.70
C VAL A 275 1.65 -26.82 1.14
N LEU A 276 1.35 -25.54 1.38
CA LEU A 276 0.24 -24.85 0.73
C LEU A 276 0.67 -24.48 -0.68
N ASP A 277 0.02 -25.09 -1.66
CA ASP A 277 0.08 -24.71 -3.06
C ASP A 277 -1.29 -24.15 -3.46
N LEU A 278 -1.32 -22.86 -3.83
CA LEU A 278 -2.56 -22.16 -4.18
C LEU A 278 -3.19 -22.73 -5.46
N ASP A 279 -2.38 -23.30 -6.36
CA ASP A 279 -2.88 -23.90 -7.60
C ASP A 279 -3.57 -25.26 -7.35
N LEU A 280 -3.33 -25.88 -6.19
CA LEU A 280 -4.07 -27.06 -5.74
C LEU A 280 -5.39 -26.71 -5.03
N ILE A 281 -5.60 -25.43 -4.71
CA ILE A 281 -6.87 -24.94 -4.15
C ILE A 281 -7.83 -24.70 -5.30
N ASN A 282 -8.90 -25.48 -5.33
CA ASN A 282 -9.82 -25.45 -6.46
C ASN A 282 -10.47 -24.06 -6.61
N GLY A 283 -10.18 -23.40 -7.74
CA GLY A 283 -10.77 -22.11 -8.12
C GLY A 283 -10.55 -20.99 -7.11
N PHE A 284 -9.41 -20.99 -6.41
CA PHE A 284 -9.11 -19.93 -5.44
C PHE A 284 -8.91 -18.58 -6.12
N THR A 285 -9.70 -17.59 -5.70
CA THR A 285 -9.57 -16.20 -6.16
C THR A 285 -9.74 -15.21 -5.02
N ILE A 286 -9.01 -14.10 -5.12
CA ILE A 286 -9.23 -12.91 -4.30
C ILE A 286 -9.97 -11.89 -5.17
N ASN A 287 -11.22 -11.59 -4.81
CA ASN A 287 -12.08 -10.65 -5.51
C ASN A 287 -12.19 -9.36 -4.69
N ALA A 288 -11.72 -8.24 -5.24
CA ALA A 288 -11.85 -6.93 -4.64
C ALA A 288 -13.09 -6.22 -5.19
N TYR A 289 -13.89 -5.61 -4.29
CA TYR A 289 -15.08 -4.87 -4.64
C TYR A 289 -15.01 -3.42 -4.11
N ASN A 290 -15.69 -2.52 -4.81
CA ASN A 290 -16.04 -1.18 -4.33
C ASN A 290 -17.56 -1.06 -4.25
N GLY A 291 -18.11 -1.10 -3.04
CA GLY A 291 -19.52 -1.38 -2.81
C GLY A 291 -19.88 -2.77 -3.32
N SER A 292 -20.85 -2.84 -4.23
CA SER A 292 -21.27 -4.08 -4.90
C SER A 292 -20.55 -4.35 -6.23
N SER A 293 -19.71 -3.43 -6.70
CA SER A 293 -19.03 -3.55 -7.98
C SER A 293 -17.72 -4.32 -7.84
N LEU A 294 -17.55 -5.41 -8.57
CA LEU A 294 -16.27 -6.11 -8.67
C LEU A 294 -15.26 -5.23 -9.42
N VAL A 295 -14.13 -4.90 -8.79
CA VAL A 295 -13.09 -4.05 -9.38
C VAL A 295 -11.85 -4.83 -9.81
N LYS A 296 -11.55 -5.95 -9.15
CA LYS A 296 -10.39 -6.79 -9.47
C LYS A 296 -10.62 -8.23 -9.04
N THR A 297 -10.14 -9.17 -9.85
CA THR A 297 -9.96 -10.58 -9.47
C THR A 297 -8.49 -10.93 -9.59
N VAL A 298 -7.91 -11.49 -8.53
CA VAL A 298 -6.55 -12.04 -8.49
C VAL A 298 -6.67 -13.56 -8.36
N SER A 299 -6.22 -14.29 -9.38
CA SER A 299 -6.21 -15.76 -9.40
C SER A 299 -4.95 -16.34 -8.75
N SER A 300 -4.99 -17.62 -8.37
CA SER A 300 -3.87 -18.35 -7.73
C SER A 300 -2.53 -18.26 -8.49
N SER A 301 -2.58 -18.17 -9.82
CA SER A 301 -1.41 -18.10 -10.71
C SER A 301 -0.94 -16.67 -11.03
N SER A 302 -1.47 -15.65 -10.35
CA SER A 302 -1.17 -14.25 -10.65
C SER A 302 0.21 -13.84 -10.14
N ASN A 303 0.95 -13.06 -10.94
CA ASN A 303 2.20 -12.41 -10.52
C ASN A 303 2.00 -11.30 -9.47
N LEU A 304 0.74 -10.94 -9.17
CA LEU A 304 0.37 -10.01 -8.10
C LEU A 304 0.36 -10.67 -6.72
N LEU A 305 0.48 -12.01 -6.66
CA LEU A 305 0.52 -12.78 -5.43
C LEU A 305 1.96 -13.02 -4.98
N ASN A 306 2.20 -12.77 -3.70
CA ASN A 306 3.41 -13.19 -3.01
C ASN A 306 3.03 -14.13 -1.86
N LEU A 307 3.50 -15.39 -1.93
CA LEU A 307 3.27 -16.39 -0.89
C LEU A 307 4.58 -16.58 -0.10
N GLN A 308 4.52 -16.32 1.21
CA GLN A 308 5.64 -16.47 2.12
C GLN A 308 5.28 -17.46 3.23
N LEU A 309 6.13 -18.47 3.43
CA LEU A 309 6.05 -19.37 4.58
C LEU A 309 6.38 -18.61 5.87
N LEU A 310 5.51 -18.67 6.88
CA LEU A 310 5.72 -18.01 8.18
C LEU A 310 6.37 -18.91 9.24
N SER A 311 6.15 -20.23 9.16
CA SER A 311 6.70 -21.23 10.08
C SER A 311 6.85 -22.56 9.35
N GLY A 312 7.83 -23.39 9.73
CA GLY A 312 8.05 -24.72 9.15
C GLY A 312 7.65 -25.86 10.10
N GLY A 313 6.99 -26.90 9.58
CA GLY A 313 6.40 -28.00 10.35
C GLY A 313 5.10 -28.57 9.75
N THR A 314 4.27 -29.24 10.55
CA THR A 314 2.98 -29.81 10.11
C THR A 314 1.82 -28.80 10.14
N ASN A 315 2.04 -27.59 10.66
CA ASN A 315 1.03 -26.54 10.82
C ASN A 315 1.42 -25.24 10.12
N ASP A 316 2.08 -25.36 8.97
CA ASP A 316 2.65 -24.24 8.22
C ASP A 316 1.59 -23.20 7.85
N LYS A 317 1.72 -22.03 8.47
CA LYS A 317 0.98 -20.83 8.09
C LYS A 317 1.72 -20.11 6.97
N TYR A 318 0.96 -19.57 6.04
CA TYR A 318 1.45 -18.83 4.91
C TYR A 318 0.85 -17.44 4.92
N LYS A 319 1.71 -16.44 4.73
CA LYS A 319 1.29 -15.09 4.43
C LYS A 319 1.15 -14.95 2.92
N LEU A 320 -0.04 -14.62 2.47
CA LEU A 320 -0.33 -14.31 1.08
C LEU A 320 -0.62 -12.81 0.96
N THR A 321 0.18 -12.10 0.16
CA THR A 321 -0.03 -10.68 -0.13
C THR A 321 -0.46 -10.51 -1.58
N ALA A 322 -1.53 -9.75 -1.82
CA ALA A 322 -2.06 -9.44 -3.14
C ALA A 322 -2.16 -7.93 -3.35
N THR A 323 -1.55 -7.40 -4.42
CA THR A 323 -1.66 -5.98 -4.77
C THR A 323 -2.91 -5.71 -5.60
N ILE A 324 -3.73 -4.73 -5.19
CA ILE A 324 -4.95 -4.32 -5.90
C ILE A 324 -4.76 -2.91 -6.44
N ASP A 325 -4.70 -2.77 -7.76
CA ASP A 325 -4.46 -1.50 -8.48
C ASP A 325 -5.68 -0.56 -8.52
N GLN A 326 -6.85 -1.03 -8.07
CA GLN A 326 -8.10 -0.27 -8.00
C GLN A 326 -8.52 -0.03 -6.55
N ALA A 327 -9.27 1.05 -6.31
CA ALA A 327 -9.86 1.32 -5.00
C ALA A 327 -10.93 0.26 -4.66
N PHE A 328 -10.91 -0.25 -3.43
CA PHE A 328 -11.80 -1.29 -2.94
C PHE A 328 -12.18 -1.05 -1.47
N ASP A 329 -13.36 -1.50 -1.06
CA ASP A 329 -13.83 -1.49 0.33
C ASP A 329 -14.21 -2.89 0.83
N ARG A 330 -14.13 -3.91 -0.02
CA ARG A 330 -14.37 -5.31 0.36
C ARG A 330 -13.39 -6.24 -0.34
N ILE A 331 -13.03 -7.31 0.36
CA ILE A 331 -12.23 -8.41 -0.17
C ILE A 331 -12.96 -9.72 0.06
N GLU A 332 -13.28 -10.40 -1.02
CA GLU A 332 -13.86 -11.74 -1.03
C GLU A 332 -12.80 -12.78 -1.39
N LEU A 333 -12.66 -13.76 -0.51
CA LEU A 333 -11.98 -15.03 -0.79
C LEU A 333 -13.03 -15.98 -1.34
N SER A 334 -12.80 -16.54 -2.52
CA SER A 334 -13.68 -17.51 -3.15
C SER A 334 -12.93 -18.78 -3.48
N MET A 335 -13.56 -19.93 -3.27
CA MET A 335 -13.07 -21.27 -3.64
C MET A 335 -14.19 -22.02 -4.37
N GLY A 336 -13.86 -22.86 -5.36
CA GLY A 336 -14.78 -23.75 -6.07
C GLY A 336 -14.99 -23.40 -7.55
N GLY A 337 -16.16 -23.76 -8.09
CA GLY A 337 -16.52 -23.50 -9.49
C GLY A 337 -16.01 -24.53 -10.52
N LEU A 338 -16.18 -24.23 -11.81
CA LEU A 338 -15.86 -25.13 -12.94
C LEU A 338 -14.35 -25.40 -13.15
N ALA A 339 -13.50 -24.92 -12.25
CA ALA A 339 -12.06 -25.13 -12.36
C ALA A 339 -11.71 -26.61 -12.15
N THR A 340 -10.77 -27.10 -12.95
CA THR A 340 -10.30 -28.49 -12.97
C THR A 340 -9.91 -28.97 -11.58
N ALA A 341 -10.40 -30.16 -11.21
CA ALA A 341 -10.29 -30.84 -9.91
C ALA A 341 -9.04 -30.49 -9.07
N GLY A 342 -9.12 -29.40 -8.30
CA GLY A 342 -8.22 -29.16 -7.17
C GLY A 342 -8.53 -30.16 -6.05
N LEU A 343 -7.49 -30.78 -5.48
CA LEU A 343 -7.63 -31.78 -4.40
C LEU A 343 -7.93 -31.13 -3.04
N LEU A 344 -7.65 -29.84 -2.88
CA LEU A 344 -7.88 -29.14 -1.62
C LEU A 344 -9.31 -28.60 -1.54
N SER A 345 -10.13 -29.25 -0.70
CA SER A 345 -11.52 -28.87 -0.43
C SER A 345 -11.70 -27.99 0.82
N LYS A 346 -10.66 -27.83 1.65
CA LYS A 346 -10.71 -27.01 2.87
C LYS A 346 -9.51 -26.09 3.01
N LEU A 347 -9.77 -24.86 3.44
CA LEU A 347 -8.75 -23.84 3.70
C LEU A 347 -9.05 -23.13 5.03
N LYS A 348 -8.05 -23.05 5.91
CA LYS A 348 -8.12 -22.21 7.11
C LYS A 348 -7.63 -20.82 6.77
N VAL A 349 -8.41 -19.82 7.16
CA VAL A 349 -8.09 -18.40 7.05
C VAL A 349 -8.04 -17.87 8.47
N TYR A 350 -6.86 -17.45 8.91
CA TYR A 350 -6.66 -16.87 10.23
C TYR A 350 -6.96 -15.39 10.22
N GLU A 351 -6.60 -14.71 9.13
CA GLU A 351 -6.61 -13.26 9.13
C GLU A 351 -6.74 -12.70 7.73
N VAL A 352 -7.47 -11.59 7.62
CA VAL A 352 -7.56 -10.76 6.42
C VAL A 352 -7.37 -9.31 6.82
N ARG A 353 -6.33 -8.67 6.28
CA ARG A 353 -6.04 -7.24 6.48
C ARG A 353 -5.83 -6.54 5.16
N ARG A 354 -6.10 -5.24 5.15
CA ARG A 354 -5.60 -4.35 4.11
C ARG A 354 -4.29 -3.73 4.58
N ILE A 355 -3.34 -3.54 3.66
CA ILE A 355 -2.07 -2.89 3.92
C ILE A 355 -1.89 -1.73 2.94
N ILE A 356 -1.41 -0.59 3.46
CA ILE A 356 -1.02 0.55 2.62
C ILE A 356 0.17 0.14 1.75
N ALA A 357 0.10 0.44 0.45
CA ALA A 357 1.18 0.16 -0.48
C ALA A 357 2.55 0.62 0.08
N PRO A 358 3.56 -0.26 0.16
CA PRO A 358 4.90 0.15 0.57
C PRO A 358 5.47 1.20 -0.40
N PRO A 359 6.16 2.24 0.11
CA PRO A 359 6.83 3.21 -0.74
C PRO A 359 7.98 2.58 -1.54
N THR A 360 8.02 2.82 -2.83
CA THR A 360 9.20 2.57 -3.67
C THR A 360 10.08 3.81 -3.63
N ALA A 361 11.25 3.70 -3.01
CA ALA A 361 12.20 4.80 -2.90
C ALA A 361 13.24 4.78 -4.03
N LEU A 362 13.70 5.97 -4.41
CA LEU A 362 14.82 6.20 -5.32
C LEU A 362 15.89 7.03 -4.61
N ILE A 363 17.16 6.84 -5.00
CA ILE A 363 18.31 7.62 -4.60
C ILE A 363 18.84 8.32 -5.85
N ASN A 364 18.81 9.65 -5.89
CA ASN A 364 19.20 10.44 -7.07
C ASN A 364 18.58 9.90 -8.37
N THR A 365 17.27 9.58 -8.33
CA THR A 365 16.46 8.99 -9.42
C THR A 365 16.77 7.53 -9.80
N VAL A 366 17.66 6.85 -9.08
CA VAL A 366 18.00 5.43 -9.29
C VAL A 366 17.33 4.56 -8.22
N ASP A 367 16.90 3.36 -8.58
CA ASP A 367 16.26 2.43 -7.65
C ASP A 367 17.18 1.98 -6.51
N VAL A 368 16.61 1.83 -5.31
CA VAL A 368 17.35 1.43 -4.09
C VAL A 368 17.93 0.03 -4.12
N ASN A 369 17.44 -0.86 -4.98
CA ASN A 369 17.98 -2.21 -5.15
C ASN A 369 19.30 -2.20 -5.93
N THR A 370 19.61 -1.11 -6.63
CA THR A 370 20.88 -0.86 -7.31
C THR A 370 21.40 0.53 -6.92
N PRO A 371 21.75 0.74 -5.64
CA PRO A 371 21.98 2.08 -5.11
C PRO A 371 23.18 2.73 -5.83
N PRO A 372 23.05 3.98 -6.29
CA PRO A 372 24.16 4.69 -6.92
C PRO A 372 25.24 4.97 -5.87
N ILE A 373 26.49 4.94 -6.31
CA ILE A 373 27.62 5.34 -5.45
C ILE A 373 27.66 6.86 -5.39
N ILE A 374 27.73 7.41 -4.18
CA ILE A 374 27.86 8.84 -3.92
C ILE A 374 29.20 9.10 -3.25
N CYS A 375 29.92 10.15 -3.67
CA CYS A 375 31.21 10.48 -3.06
C CYS A 375 31.04 11.15 -1.70
N ALA A 376 31.92 10.82 -0.76
CA ALA A 376 31.94 11.45 0.56
C ALA A 376 32.02 12.99 0.46
N GLY A 377 31.25 13.68 1.29
CA GLY A 377 31.10 15.14 1.24
C GLY A 377 29.90 15.62 0.42
N ASN A 378 29.19 14.73 -0.29
CA ASN A 378 27.97 15.05 -1.02
C ASN A 378 26.69 14.70 -0.25
N LYS A 379 25.56 15.24 -0.74
CA LYS A 379 24.21 14.91 -0.29
C LYS A 379 23.56 13.91 -1.26
N ALA A 380 22.57 13.17 -0.77
CA ALA A 380 21.67 12.35 -1.59
C ALA A 380 20.28 12.98 -1.61
N THR A 381 19.56 12.83 -2.74
CA THR A 381 18.13 13.15 -2.83
C THR A 381 17.35 11.85 -2.87
N LEU A 382 16.56 11.61 -1.83
CA LEU A 382 15.70 10.43 -1.72
C LEU A 382 14.28 10.83 -2.16
N THR A 383 13.70 10.08 -3.11
CA THR A 383 12.35 10.37 -3.64
C THR A 383 11.46 9.15 -3.64
N ILE A 384 10.15 9.35 -3.53
CA ILE A 384 9.15 8.29 -3.70
C ILE A 384 8.75 8.18 -5.18
N ALA A 385 8.89 7.00 -5.77
CA ALA A 385 8.55 6.70 -7.16
C ALA A 385 7.05 6.43 -7.38
N ASN A 386 6.35 5.94 -6.37
CA ASN A 386 4.94 5.54 -6.42
C ASN A 386 4.05 6.38 -5.47
N PRO A 387 4.03 7.72 -5.58
CA PRO A 387 3.25 8.54 -4.67
C PRO A 387 1.74 8.30 -4.86
N GLN A 388 1.07 7.86 -3.79
CA GLN A 388 -0.38 7.73 -3.73
C GLN A 388 -1.06 9.03 -3.26
N ASN A 389 -2.28 9.29 -3.75
CA ASN A 389 -3.13 10.38 -3.25
C ASN A 389 -3.42 10.20 -1.75
N CYS A 390 -3.67 11.29 -1.02
CA CYS A 390 -4.05 11.24 0.40
C CYS A 390 -3.07 10.47 1.30
N THR A 391 -1.79 10.54 0.95
CA THR A 391 -0.72 9.78 1.60
C THR A 391 0.47 10.69 1.84
N GLY A 392 0.88 10.78 3.10
CA GLY A 392 2.14 11.42 3.52
C GLY A 392 3.24 10.38 3.61
N TYR A 393 4.49 10.82 3.47
CA TYR A 393 5.67 9.96 3.62
C TYR A 393 6.53 10.50 4.76
N GLU A 394 6.84 9.64 5.72
CA GLU A 394 7.67 9.97 6.87
C GLU A 394 9.03 9.30 6.70
N TRP A 395 10.08 10.12 6.74
CA TRP A 395 11.47 9.67 6.63
C TRP A 395 12.13 9.67 8.00
N PHE A 396 12.96 8.66 8.27
CA PHE A 396 13.65 8.44 9.54
C PHE A 396 15.13 8.15 9.34
N GLU A 397 15.95 8.50 10.33
CA GLU A 397 17.40 8.26 10.31
C GLU A 397 17.81 6.82 10.58
N ASP A 398 16.93 6.05 11.22
CA ASP A 398 17.22 4.71 11.70
C ASP A 398 15.95 3.84 11.77
N ALA A 399 16.14 2.55 12.02
CA ALA A 399 15.07 1.55 12.09
C ALA A 399 14.18 1.68 13.34
N THR A 400 14.55 2.49 14.34
CA THR A 400 13.75 2.69 15.56
C THR A 400 12.57 3.65 15.31
N LEU A 401 12.59 4.40 14.21
CA LEU A 401 11.56 5.35 13.81
C LEU A 401 11.32 6.47 14.84
N LEU A 402 12.26 6.71 15.75
CA LEU A 402 12.14 7.74 16.78
C LEU A 402 12.47 9.15 16.25
N THR A 403 13.39 9.23 15.29
CA THR A 403 13.88 10.50 14.74
C THR A 403 13.37 10.71 13.32
N ARG A 404 12.29 11.49 13.19
CA ARG A 404 11.75 11.90 11.88
C ARG A 404 12.56 13.06 11.30
N VAL A 405 13.00 12.95 10.05
CA VAL A 405 13.87 13.96 9.40
C VAL A 405 13.13 14.97 8.52
N ASN A 406 11.87 14.72 8.17
CA ASN A 406 11.08 15.60 7.30
C ASN A 406 9.88 16.25 8.02
N VAL A 407 10.08 16.72 9.25
CA VAL A 407 9.02 17.18 10.17
C VAL A 407 8.09 18.26 9.62
N SER A 408 8.58 19.16 8.76
CA SER A 408 7.84 20.32 8.25
C SER A 408 6.96 20.05 7.03
N SER A 409 7.14 18.90 6.35
CA SER A 409 6.28 18.48 5.25
C SER A 409 6.43 16.97 5.03
N PRO A 410 5.41 16.14 5.35
CA PRO A 410 5.37 14.74 4.90
C PRO A 410 5.26 14.73 3.37
N GLY A 411 6.40 14.88 2.72
CA GLY A 411 6.54 14.99 1.27
C GLY A 411 7.25 13.79 0.67
N THR A 412 7.12 13.68 -0.64
CA THR A 412 7.70 12.60 -1.45
C THR A 412 9.21 12.70 -1.61
N THR A 413 9.84 13.79 -1.16
CA THR A 413 11.28 14.05 -1.34
C THR A 413 11.95 14.43 -0.02
N PHE A 414 13.10 13.84 0.24
CA PHE A 414 14.01 14.17 1.34
C PHE A 414 15.43 14.34 0.83
N VAL A 415 16.08 15.47 1.14
CA VAL A 415 17.49 15.71 0.83
C VAL A 415 18.30 15.48 2.09
N THR A 416 19.26 14.56 2.03
CA THR A 416 20.08 14.21 3.19
C THR A 416 20.98 15.38 3.61
N PRO A 417 21.44 15.42 4.87
CA PRO A 417 22.68 16.11 5.23
C PRO A 417 23.87 15.58 4.41
N VAL A 418 25.00 16.28 4.50
CA VAL A 418 26.25 15.81 3.89
C VAL A 418 26.66 14.47 4.52
N LEU A 419 27.01 13.50 3.67
CA LEU A 419 27.35 12.15 4.10
C LEU A 419 28.84 11.88 3.93
N HIS A 420 29.45 11.24 4.94
CA HIS A 420 30.86 10.82 4.94
C HIS A 420 31.04 9.30 4.99
N ALA A 421 29.96 8.55 5.26
CA ALA A 421 29.94 7.10 5.34
C ALA A 421 28.56 6.59 4.93
N ASN A 422 28.47 5.28 4.64
CA ASN A 422 27.21 4.62 4.31
C ASN A 422 26.15 4.88 5.40
N LYS A 423 24.94 5.22 4.99
CA LYS A 423 23.81 5.44 5.90
C LYS A 423 22.54 4.87 5.28
N THR A 424 21.76 4.15 6.07
CA THR A 424 20.44 3.65 5.66
C THR A 424 19.38 4.53 6.28
N TYR A 425 18.58 5.17 5.43
CA TYR A 425 17.37 5.89 5.85
C TYR A 425 16.17 4.96 5.75
N TYR A 426 15.08 5.33 6.41
CA TYR A 426 13.87 4.51 6.43
C TYR A 426 12.67 5.39 6.08
N VAL A 427 11.75 4.86 5.28
CA VAL A 427 10.53 5.58 4.91
C VAL A 427 9.29 4.71 5.07
N ARG A 428 8.21 5.32 5.55
CA ARG A 428 6.87 4.70 5.57
C ARG A 428 5.84 5.67 5.03
N ALA A 429 4.78 5.12 4.44
CA ALA A 429 3.61 5.86 4.03
C ALA A 429 2.59 5.92 5.19
N ILE A 430 1.95 7.06 5.37
CA ILE A 430 0.83 7.28 6.30
C ILE A 430 -0.33 7.88 5.53
N ARG A 431 -1.58 7.53 5.87
CA ARG A 431 -2.72 8.22 5.26
C ARG A 431 -2.89 9.60 5.88
N THR A 432 -3.29 10.57 5.05
CA THR A 432 -3.53 11.96 5.50
C THR A 432 -4.95 12.17 6.05
N ASN A 433 -5.81 11.14 6.04
CA ASN A 433 -7.13 11.15 6.67
C ASN A 433 -7.03 10.64 8.12
N THR A 434 -8.17 10.36 8.77
CA THR A 434 -8.23 9.87 10.15
C THR A 434 -7.77 8.42 10.34
N CYS A 435 -7.23 7.78 9.29
CA CYS A 435 -6.63 6.45 9.39
C CYS A 435 -5.25 6.52 10.07
N SER A 436 -5.08 5.72 11.12
CA SER A 436 -3.89 5.73 11.97
C SER A 436 -2.77 4.81 11.50
N ASN A 437 -3.05 3.93 10.53
CA ASN A 437 -2.09 2.93 10.07
C ASN A 437 -0.99 3.55 9.20
N ALA A 438 0.18 2.94 9.27
CA ALA A 438 1.28 3.19 8.37
C ALA A 438 1.54 1.96 7.48
N SER A 439 2.21 2.16 6.35
CA SER A 439 2.75 1.05 5.56
C SER A 439 3.87 0.33 6.31
N VAL A 440 4.27 -0.82 5.77
CA VAL A 440 5.58 -1.41 6.09
C VAL A 440 6.68 -0.38 5.82
N VAL A 441 7.69 -0.38 6.70
CA VAL A 441 8.86 0.49 6.59
C VAL A 441 9.80 -0.04 5.53
N VAL A 442 10.26 0.85 4.64
CA VAL A 442 11.19 0.51 3.56
C VAL A 442 12.57 1.10 3.87
N PRO A 443 13.64 0.26 3.92
CA PRO A 443 15.01 0.74 4.05
C PRO A 443 15.54 1.32 2.73
N VAL A 444 16.32 2.39 2.83
CA VAL A 444 16.90 3.15 1.72
C VAL A 444 18.42 3.25 1.95
N PRO A 445 19.21 2.27 1.47
CA PRO A 445 20.64 2.21 1.72
C PRO A 445 21.40 3.18 0.81
N VAL A 446 21.96 4.25 1.40
CA VAL A 446 22.83 5.19 0.68
C VAL A 446 24.27 4.73 0.80
N VAL A 447 24.88 4.40 -0.34
CA VAL A 447 26.26 3.91 -0.43
C VAL A 447 27.21 5.08 -0.74
N ILE A 448 28.16 5.29 0.16
CA ILE A 448 29.18 6.33 0.09
C ILE A 448 30.54 5.72 -0.23
N SER A 449 31.17 6.23 -1.28
CA SER A 449 32.57 5.96 -1.57
C SER A 449 33.44 7.07 -0.99
N PRO A 450 34.44 6.75 -0.15
CA PRO A 450 35.34 7.75 0.40
C PRO A 450 36.19 8.39 -0.71
N LEU A 451 36.65 9.62 -0.48
CA LEU A 451 37.50 10.32 -1.45
C LEU A 451 38.90 9.70 -1.45
N PRO A 452 39.51 9.48 -2.63
CA PRO A 452 40.90 9.06 -2.71
C PRO A 452 41.83 10.17 -2.23
N GLU A 453 43.00 9.77 -1.73
CA GLU A 453 44.09 10.68 -1.39
C GLU A 453 45.44 10.07 -1.77
N ILE A 454 46.37 10.95 -2.14
CA ILE A 454 47.78 10.60 -2.28
C ILE A 454 48.60 11.50 -1.36
N SER A 455 49.68 10.97 -0.79
CA SER A 455 50.70 11.77 -0.11
C SER A 455 51.92 11.84 -1.00
N LEU A 456 52.27 13.05 -1.43
CA LEU A 456 53.45 13.27 -2.28
C LEU A 456 54.73 13.38 -1.44
N GLY A 457 55.83 12.91 -2.01
CA GLY A 457 57.18 13.14 -1.52
C GLY A 457 57.68 14.57 -1.77
N PRO A 458 58.98 14.82 -1.54
CA PRO A 458 59.60 16.10 -1.88
C PRO A 458 59.35 16.47 -3.35
N MET A 459 59.03 17.74 -3.58
CA MET A 459 58.86 18.25 -4.94
C MET A 459 60.19 18.17 -5.71
N PRO A 460 60.18 17.69 -6.97
CA PRO A 460 61.41 17.43 -7.70
C PRO A 460 62.13 18.71 -8.09
N GLU A 461 63.46 18.61 -8.05
CA GLU A 461 64.41 19.63 -8.49
C GLU A 461 65.29 19.01 -9.58
N ILE A 462 65.25 19.58 -10.78
CA ILE A 462 65.94 19.05 -11.96
C ILE A 462 66.81 20.11 -12.61
N CYS A 463 67.84 19.70 -13.36
CA CYS A 463 68.68 20.63 -14.11
C CYS A 463 68.04 21.02 -15.44
N GLU A 464 68.26 22.26 -15.87
CA GLU A 464 67.93 22.78 -17.20
C GLU A 464 68.42 21.85 -18.31
N GLY A 465 67.51 21.50 -19.24
CA GLY A 465 67.72 20.51 -20.30
C GLY A 465 67.22 19.10 -20.00
N SER A 466 66.69 18.84 -18.81
CA SER A 466 65.99 17.57 -18.48
C SER A 466 64.58 17.56 -19.09
N ASN A 467 64.16 16.43 -19.67
CA ASN A 467 62.85 16.28 -20.33
C ASN A 467 61.86 15.41 -19.53
N THR A 468 62.30 14.82 -18.42
CA THR A 468 61.51 13.90 -17.60
C THR A 468 61.83 14.10 -16.13
N THR A 469 60.82 14.08 -15.28
CA THR A 469 60.94 14.03 -13.83
C THR A 469 59.79 13.21 -13.25
N SER A 470 59.90 12.78 -11.99
CA SER A 470 58.85 12.03 -11.31
C SER A 470 58.36 12.77 -10.06
N LEU A 471 57.05 12.71 -9.79
CA LEU A 471 56.50 12.97 -8.47
C LEU A 471 56.46 11.65 -7.70
N ILE A 472 57.10 11.60 -6.54
CA ILE A 472 57.09 10.41 -5.67
C ILE A 472 55.79 10.37 -4.87
N ILE A 473 55.19 9.18 -4.77
CA ILE A 473 54.01 8.90 -3.95
C ILE A 473 54.44 8.11 -2.72
N ASN A 474 54.35 8.72 -1.55
CA ASN A 474 54.69 8.09 -0.27
C ASN A 474 53.57 7.18 0.24
N ALA A 475 52.31 7.55 0.00
CA ALA A 475 51.15 6.80 0.46
C ALA A 475 49.95 7.04 -0.45
N VAL A 476 49.04 6.08 -0.49
CA VAL A 476 47.74 6.16 -1.16
C VAL A 476 46.64 5.75 -0.18
N VAL A 477 45.49 6.42 -0.24
CA VAL A 477 44.31 6.13 0.58
C VAL A 477 43.09 5.98 -0.33
N ASN A 478 42.22 5.01 -0.04
CA ASN A 478 41.00 4.70 -0.80
C ASN A 478 41.24 4.41 -2.30
N ASN A 479 42.35 3.74 -2.60
CA ASN A 479 42.68 3.14 -3.90
C ASN A 479 42.44 4.06 -5.12
N PRO A 480 43.17 5.19 -5.23
CA PRO A 480 43.17 5.98 -6.46
C PRO A 480 43.66 5.16 -7.64
N THR A 481 42.99 5.28 -8.78
CA THR A 481 43.26 4.54 -10.02
C THR A 481 43.67 5.45 -11.17
N THR A 482 43.26 6.72 -11.16
CA THR A 482 43.64 7.71 -12.16
C THR A 482 44.03 9.04 -11.52
N TYR A 483 44.77 9.87 -12.27
CA TYR A 483 45.15 11.21 -11.86
C TYR A 483 45.01 12.22 -13.00
N SER A 484 44.81 13.48 -12.64
CA SER A 484 44.75 14.62 -13.55
C SER A 484 45.63 15.74 -13.01
N ILE A 485 46.37 16.40 -13.90
CA ILE A 485 47.24 17.53 -13.56
C ILE A 485 46.83 18.74 -14.41
N LEU A 486 46.57 19.85 -13.72
CA LEU A 486 46.37 21.16 -14.32
C LEU A 486 47.55 22.06 -13.97
N TRP A 487 48.36 22.36 -14.98
CA TRP A 487 49.50 23.27 -14.89
C TRP A 487 49.04 24.73 -15.03
N ASP A 488 49.77 25.64 -14.37
CA ASP A 488 49.55 27.07 -14.54
C ASP A 488 50.01 27.57 -15.93
N ASN A 489 49.64 28.80 -16.29
CA ASN A 489 49.97 29.36 -17.60
C ASN A 489 51.48 29.51 -17.83
N THR A 490 52.26 29.68 -16.76
CA THR A 490 53.73 29.79 -16.82
C THR A 490 54.34 28.44 -17.19
N ALA A 491 53.88 27.37 -16.57
CA ALA A 491 54.25 25.99 -16.85
C ALA A 491 53.80 25.55 -18.25
N LEU A 492 52.57 25.88 -18.65
CA LEU A 492 52.07 25.57 -20.00
C LEU A 492 52.91 26.27 -21.08
N SER A 493 53.19 27.57 -20.91
CA SER A 493 54.05 28.34 -21.83
C SER A 493 55.49 27.82 -21.87
N ALA A 494 55.91 27.17 -20.79
CA ALA A 494 57.21 26.56 -20.65
C ALA A 494 57.27 25.13 -21.22
N GLY A 495 56.18 24.55 -21.70
CA GLY A 495 56.18 23.24 -22.34
C GLY A 495 55.70 22.07 -21.46
N PHE A 496 55.11 22.35 -20.29
CA PHE A 496 54.30 21.36 -19.58
C PHE A 496 52.96 21.16 -20.29
N SER A 497 52.40 19.95 -20.17
CA SER A 497 51.07 19.62 -20.71
C SER A 497 50.16 19.13 -19.60
N ASN A 498 48.89 19.56 -19.64
CA ASN A 498 47.87 19.07 -18.72
C ASN A 498 47.66 17.56 -18.93
N VAL A 499 47.41 16.86 -17.83
CA VAL A 499 47.10 15.43 -17.83
C VAL A 499 45.64 15.28 -17.41
N SER A 500 44.88 14.47 -18.14
CA SER A 500 43.47 14.21 -17.85
C SER A 500 43.25 12.71 -17.71
N GLU A 501 42.84 12.28 -16.51
CA GLU A 501 42.47 10.91 -16.15
C GLU A 501 43.46 9.82 -16.60
N ALA A 502 44.76 10.11 -16.50
CA ALA A 502 45.79 9.11 -16.78
C ALA A 502 45.82 8.04 -15.68
N SER A 503 46.19 6.80 -16.02
CA SER A 503 46.29 5.70 -15.05
C SER A 503 47.34 5.99 -13.99
N LEU A 504 46.96 5.84 -12.72
CA LEU A 504 47.86 5.99 -11.58
C LEU A 504 48.47 4.62 -11.24
N SER A 505 49.81 4.52 -11.32
CA SER A 505 50.56 3.34 -10.93
C SER A 505 51.67 3.74 -9.95
N PRO A 506 51.42 3.72 -8.62
CA PRO A 506 52.46 4.00 -7.63
C PRO A 506 53.71 3.10 -7.82
N PRO A 507 54.92 3.57 -7.46
CA PRO A 507 55.20 4.62 -6.49
C PRO A 507 55.45 6.02 -7.07
N GLU A 508 55.33 6.23 -8.38
CA GLU A 508 55.68 7.51 -9.00
C GLU A 508 54.72 7.94 -10.12
N ILE A 509 54.64 9.25 -10.35
CA ILE A 509 53.98 9.85 -11.52
C ILE A 509 55.03 10.50 -12.40
N ASN A 510 55.20 9.95 -13.60
CA ASN A 510 56.13 10.49 -14.59
C ASN A 510 55.56 11.77 -15.21
N ILE A 511 56.36 12.83 -15.18
CA ILE A 511 56.09 14.12 -15.79
C ILE A 511 57.08 14.32 -16.93
N THR A 512 56.57 14.50 -18.14
CA THR A 512 57.35 14.80 -19.33
C THR A 512 57.24 16.28 -19.67
N THR A 513 58.35 16.88 -20.08
CA THR A 513 58.44 18.28 -20.48
C THR A 513 59.28 18.42 -21.74
N THR A 514 59.06 19.49 -22.50
CA THR A 514 59.97 19.89 -23.58
C THR A 514 60.98 20.90 -23.05
N ALA A 515 62.25 20.51 -22.90
CA ALA A 515 63.43 21.31 -22.57
C ALA A 515 63.17 22.77 -22.16
N ILE A 516 63.11 23.01 -20.85
CA ILE A 516 62.64 24.26 -20.25
C ILE A 516 63.79 25.08 -19.65
N ALA A 517 63.68 26.41 -19.72
CA ALA A 517 64.53 27.35 -18.99
C ALA A 517 64.45 27.18 -17.46
N SER A 518 65.45 27.66 -16.71
CA SER A 518 65.41 27.62 -15.25
C SER A 518 64.23 28.41 -14.67
N GLY A 519 63.49 27.84 -13.72
CA GLY A 519 62.30 28.45 -13.12
C GLY A 519 61.58 27.55 -12.12
N ILE A 520 60.50 28.05 -11.52
CA ILE A 520 59.58 27.26 -10.69
C ILE A 520 58.24 27.19 -11.43
N TYR A 521 57.78 25.98 -11.68
CA TYR A 521 56.57 25.70 -12.42
C TYR A 521 55.54 25.08 -11.49
N SER A 522 54.37 25.71 -11.35
CA SER A 522 53.34 25.25 -10.42
C SER A 522 52.17 24.61 -11.15
N GLY A 523 51.57 23.63 -10.50
CA GLY A 523 50.38 22.95 -10.99
C GLY A 523 49.54 22.44 -9.83
N SER A 524 48.43 21.81 -10.18
CA SER A 524 47.56 21.15 -9.23
C SER A 524 47.23 19.75 -9.71
N ILE A 525 47.23 18.78 -8.78
CA ILE A 525 46.92 17.39 -9.04
C ILE A 525 45.65 16.98 -8.29
N LYS A 526 44.84 16.17 -8.96
CA LYS A 526 43.73 15.42 -8.36
C LYS A 526 43.88 13.95 -8.71
N VAL A 527 43.42 13.08 -7.82
CA VAL A 527 43.31 11.64 -8.08
C VAL A 527 41.85 11.21 -8.04
N LYS A 528 41.51 10.19 -8.81
CA LYS A 528 40.17 9.60 -8.89
C LYS A 528 40.27 8.10 -8.67
N ASN A 529 39.29 7.52 -7.96
CA ASN A 529 39.20 6.07 -7.77
C ASN A 529 38.25 5.44 -8.80
N ASN A 530 38.16 4.10 -8.79
CA ASN A 530 37.31 3.35 -9.72
C ASN A 530 35.80 3.64 -9.55
N ASN A 531 35.40 4.20 -8.41
CA ASN A 531 34.03 4.61 -8.12
C ASN A 531 33.71 6.03 -8.66
N GLY A 532 34.67 6.68 -9.32
CA GLY A 532 34.48 8.02 -9.90
C GLY A 532 34.65 9.18 -8.92
N CYS A 533 35.08 8.93 -7.68
CA CYS A 533 35.27 9.99 -6.69
C CYS A 533 36.63 10.65 -6.80
N GLU A 534 36.65 11.98 -6.79
CA GLU A 534 37.86 12.81 -6.94
C GLU A 534 38.35 13.35 -5.60
N SER A 535 39.67 13.37 -5.42
CA SER A 535 40.31 14.00 -4.28
C SER A 535 40.13 15.52 -4.27
N THR A 536 40.40 16.14 -3.13
CA THR A 536 40.72 17.56 -3.10
C THR A 536 41.98 17.84 -3.93
N SER A 537 42.05 19.04 -4.52
CA SER A 537 43.21 19.46 -5.32
C SER A 537 44.43 19.66 -4.44
N GLN A 538 45.56 19.05 -4.78
CA GLN A 538 46.85 19.26 -4.13
C GLN A 538 47.77 20.09 -5.03
N ASN A 539 48.52 21.01 -4.45
CA ASN A 539 49.47 21.83 -5.21
C ASN A 539 50.78 21.06 -5.42
N ILE A 540 51.34 21.17 -6.62
CA ILE A 540 52.63 20.59 -7.00
C ILE A 540 53.53 21.67 -7.59
N GLN A 541 54.84 21.51 -7.42
CA GLN A 541 55.85 22.38 -8.01
C GLN A 541 56.99 21.55 -8.59
N ILE A 542 57.57 22.06 -9.67
CA ILE A 542 58.79 21.50 -10.26
C ILE A 542 59.79 22.66 -10.36
N LYS A 543 60.92 22.50 -9.69
CA LYS A 543 62.01 23.48 -9.75
C LYS A 543 63.03 23.04 -10.79
N ILE A 544 63.35 23.94 -11.71
CA ILE A 544 64.37 23.74 -12.74
C ILE A 544 65.54 24.68 -12.45
N ASP A 545 66.68 24.12 -12.06
CA ASP A 545 67.91 24.87 -11.80
C ASP A 545 68.72 25.10 -13.07
N LYS A 546 69.41 26.24 -13.12
CA LYS A 546 70.32 26.55 -14.24
C LYS A 546 71.39 25.48 -14.39
N LYS A 547 71.71 25.15 -15.64
CA LYS A 547 72.83 24.27 -15.94
C LYS A 547 74.14 24.87 -15.38
N PRO A 548 74.96 24.09 -14.64
CA PRO A 548 76.26 24.58 -14.18
C PRO A 548 77.13 25.04 -15.36
N PRO A 549 77.90 26.15 -15.20
CA PRO A 549 78.84 26.57 -16.22
C PRO A 549 79.93 25.51 -16.46
N ILE A 550 80.43 25.43 -17.69
CA ILE A 550 81.46 24.46 -18.10
C ILE A 550 82.71 24.65 -17.20
N PRO A 551 83.25 23.59 -16.55
CA PRO A 551 84.45 23.71 -15.74
C PRO A 551 85.64 24.13 -16.62
N ASN A 552 86.27 25.25 -16.26
CA ASN A 552 87.48 25.73 -16.93
C ASN A 552 88.70 25.02 -16.34
N ILE A 553 89.21 23.99 -17.03
CA ILE A 553 90.45 23.30 -16.65
C ILE A 553 91.63 24.09 -17.23
N GLN A 554 92.34 24.81 -16.38
CA GLN A 554 93.61 25.42 -16.73
C GLN A 554 94.72 24.38 -16.57
N LEU A 555 95.23 23.83 -17.68
CA LEU A 555 96.43 22.98 -17.67
C LEU A 555 97.66 23.89 -17.62
N THR A 556 98.37 23.91 -16.49
CA THR A 556 99.70 24.51 -16.40
C THR A 556 100.76 23.50 -16.85
N THR A 557 101.33 23.72 -18.04
CA THR A 557 102.51 22.96 -18.48
C THR A 557 103.76 23.57 -17.85
N ASN A 558 104.33 22.91 -16.83
CA ASN A 558 105.67 23.24 -16.33
C ASN A 558 106.71 22.55 -17.22
N SER A 559 107.17 23.22 -18.28
CA SER A 559 108.35 22.79 -19.04
C SER A 559 109.62 23.35 -18.39
N ASN A 560 110.19 22.61 -17.43
CA ASN A 560 111.57 22.84 -16.98
C ASN A 560 112.51 21.91 -17.74
N TYR A 561 112.90 22.31 -18.95
CA TYR A 561 114.14 21.88 -19.59
C TYR A 561 114.71 23.08 -20.36
N THR A 562 115.73 23.70 -19.79
CA THR A 562 116.61 24.69 -20.45
C THR A 562 117.96 24.05 -20.71
N ASN A 563 118.35 24.07 -21.99
CA ASN A 563 119.65 23.84 -22.63
C ASN A 563 120.44 22.55 -22.34
#